data_AF-A0A5M8P950-F1
#
_entry.id   AF-A0A5M8P950-F1
#
_cell.length_a   1.000
_cell.length_b   1.000
_cell.length_c   1.000
_cell.angle_alpha   90.00
_cell.angle_beta   90.00
_cell.angle_gamma   90.00
#
_symmetry.space_group_name_H-M   'P 1'
#
loop_
_entity.id
_entity.type
_entity.pdbx_description
1 polymer ?
#
loop_
_entity_poly.entity_id
_entity_poly.type
_entity_poly.pdbx_seq_one_letter_code
_entity_poly.pdbx_strand_id
1 'polypeptide(L)'
;MEQLYKGPAPAENADIDRLVHDGVLAPIAGKVALPAKAGKNDDVREYLLTMMSAQDADDLISHRKAKKMPLTRRAAEGLVKHFAAARKMFGWSVTTCIDHMTSQGWRGFDENWVAASKAQAQAAAAKAKQAEHGGKYMRGRASDAAARLIQREADNGDRSAETECHRPYPQRLPSDRGY
;
A
#
# COMPACT_ATOMS: atom_id res chain seq x y z
N MET A 1 -0.76 24.68 35.72
CA MET A 1 -0.18 24.88 34.38
C MET A 1 -0.58 23.69 33.54
N GLU A 2 -1.63 23.83 32.73
CA GLU A 2 -1.89 23.00 31.55
C GLU A 2 -3.14 23.59 30.87
N GLN A 3 -2.90 24.42 29.84
CA GLN A 3 -3.97 24.88 28.96
C GLN A 3 -4.25 23.74 27.97
N LEU A 4 -5.39 23.08 28.15
CA LEU A 4 -5.89 22.06 27.25
C LEU A 4 -6.42 22.74 25.98
N TYR A 5 -5.63 22.72 24.90
CA TYR A 5 -6.03 23.19 23.58
C TYR A 5 -7.20 22.34 23.06
N LYS A 6 -8.41 22.93 23.09
CA LYS A 6 -9.61 22.37 22.47
C LYS A 6 -9.61 22.81 20.99
N GLY A 7 -9.13 21.94 20.10
CA GLY A 7 -9.15 22.21 18.66
C GLY A 7 -10.59 22.40 18.15
N PRO A 8 -10.82 23.28 17.15
CA PRO A 8 -12.12 23.43 16.54
C PRO A 8 -12.52 22.15 15.78
N ALA A 9 -13.78 21.75 15.97
CA ALA A 9 -14.39 20.62 15.30
C ALA A 9 -14.42 20.81 13.77
N PRO A 10 -14.28 19.74 12.98
CA PRO A 10 -14.42 19.82 11.52
C PRO A 10 -15.89 19.97 11.15
N ALA A 11 -16.36 21.20 11.07
CA ALA A 11 -17.53 21.56 10.26
C ALA A 11 -17.02 22.16 8.94
N GLU A 12 -17.83 22.05 7.89
CA GLU A 12 -17.63 22.67 6.56
C GLU A 12 -16.94 21.86 5.44
N ASN A 13 -17.21 20.56 5.31
CA ASN A 13 -17.00 19.88 4.02
C ASN A 13 -18.22 19.12 3.49
N ALA A 14 -19.38 19.26 4.13
CA ALA A 14 -20.60 18.57 3.71
C ALA A 14 -21.46 19.35 2.69
N ASP A 15 -21.06 20.57 2.31
CA ASP A 15 -21.90 21.47 1.49
C ASP A 15 -21.43 21.65 0.04
N ILE A 16 -20.32 21.01 -0.37
CA ILE A 16 -19.85 21.10 -1.76
C ILE A 16 -20.64 20.14 -2.67
N ASP A 17 -21.06 18.97 -2.17
CA ASP A 17 -21.84 18.01 -2.96
C ASP A 17 -23.28 18.48 -3.24
N ARG A 18 -23.82 19.40 -2.44
CA ARG A 18 -25.15 19.98 -2.68
C ARG A 18 -25.11 21.07 -3.76
N LEU A 19 -24.05 21.88 -3.80
CA LEU A 19 -23.87 22.98 -4.76
C LEU A 19 -23.68 22.51 -6.22
N VAL A 20 -23.27 21.27 -6.45
CA VAL A 20 -23.12 20.71 -7.81
C VAL A 20 -24.47 20.25 -8.38
N HIS A 21 -25.46 19.94 -7.55
CA HIS A 21 -26.77 19.45 -8.00
C HIS A 21 -27.80 20.55 -8.29
N ASP A 22 -27.63 21.77 -7.78
CA ASP A 22 -28.55 22.92 -8.00
C ASP A 22 -28.28 23.73 -9.28
N GLY A 23 -27.41 23.26 -10.19
CA GLY A 23 -27.24 23.89 -11.51
C GLY A 23 -26.61 25.27 -11.51
N VAL A 24 -25.90 25.66 -10.44
CA VAL A 24 -25.27 26.99 -10.30
C VAL A 24 -23.93 27.11 -11.05
N LEU A 25 -23.35 26.01 -11.53
CA LEU A 25 -22.22 26.04 -12.46
C LEU A 25 -22.71 25.84 -13.90
N ALA A 26 -23.18 26.94 -14.48
CA ALA A 26 -23.39 27.03 -15.92
C ALA A 26 -22.07 26.77 -16.67
N PRO A 27 -22.11 26.12 -17.86
CA PRO A 27 -20.97 26.14 -18.76
C PRO A 27 -20.77 27.60 -19.20
N ILE A 28 -19.74 28.26 -18.68
CA ILE A 28 -19.32 29.58 -19.15
C ILE A 28 -18.79 29.46 -20.58
N ALA A 29 -19.71 29.41 -21.53
CA ALA A 29 -19.53 29.72 -22.93
C ALA A 29 -19.30 31.24 -23.08
N GLY A 30 -18.28 31.76 -22.41
CA GLY A 30 -17.77 33.10 -22.61
C GLY A 30 -16.61 33.03 -23.59
N LYS A 31 -16.75 33.66 -24.76
CA LYS A 31 -15.62 33.97 -25.64
C LYS A 31 -14.64 34.87 -24.87
N VAL A 32 -13.70 34.27 -24.13
CA VAL A 32 -12.57 35.01 -23.59
C VAL A 32 -11.63 35.25 -24.77
N ALA A 33 -11.53 36.51 -25.18
CA ALA A 33 -10.60 36.93 -26.20
C ALA A 33 -9.18 36.57 -25.74
N LEU A 34 -8.53 35.65 -26.46
CA LEU A 34 -7.15 35.25 -26.18
C LEU A 34 -6.22 36.48 -26.27
N PRO A 35 -5.35 36.72 -25.27
CA PRO A 35 -4.38 37.79 -25.35
C PRO A 35 -3.34 37.48 -26.43
N ALA A 36 -3.16 38.41 -27.36
CA ALA A 36 -2.45 38.21 -28.63
C ALA A 36 -0.92 37.92 -28.52
N LYS A 37 -0.34 37.79 -27.31
CA LYS A 37 1.05 37.37 -27.09
C LYS A 37 1.23 36.70 -25.72
N ALA A 38 0.51 35.61 -25.44
CA ALA A 38 0.81 34.75 -24.31
C ALA A 38 2.14 33.99 -24.57
N GLY A 39 3.09 34.05 -23.64
CA GLY A 39 4.26 33.18 -23.69
C GLY A 39 3.79 31.72 -23.71
N LYS A 40 4.58 30.81 -24.32
CA LYS A 40 4.20 29.38 -24.48
C LYS A 40 3.72 28.67 -23.20
N ASN A 41 4.02 29.21 -22.01
CA ASN A 41 3.61 28.66 -20.72
C ASN A 41 2.27 29.23 -20.21
N ASP A 42 1.92 30.47 -20.55
CA ASP A 42 0.67 31.11 -20.09
C ASP A 42 -0.54 30.44 -20.76
N ASP A 43 -0.41 30.06 -22.04
CA ASP A 43 -1.42 29.27 -22.78
C ASP A 43 -1.69 27.90 -22.14
N VAL A 44 -0.67 27.29 -21.50
CA VAL A 44 -0.84 26.00 -20.83
C VAL A 44 -1.59 26.16 -19.51
N ARG A 45 -1.24 27.19 -18.73
CA ARG A 45 -1.91 27.47 -17.46
C ARG A 45 -3.38 27.85 -17.68
N GLU A 46 -3.66 28.73 -18.64
CA GLU A 46 -5.03 29.11 -19.01
C GLU A 46 -5.87 27.89 -19.46
N TYR A 47 -5.27 27.00 -20.25
CA TYR A 47 -5.93 25.76 -20.65
C TYR A 47 -6.26 24.87 -19.44
N LEU A 48 -5.33 24.69 -18.50
CA LEU A 48 -5.57 23.90 -17.30
C LEU A 48 -6.67 24.51 -16.42
N LEU A 49 -6.69 25.84 -16.26
CA LEU A 49 -7.71 26.56 -15.48
C LEU A 49 -9.15 26.35 -15.99
N THR A 50 -9.33 26.06 -17.29
CA THR A 50 -10.66 25.68 -17.80
C THR A 50 -11.16 24.32 -17.32
N MET A 51 -10.27 23.46 -16.83
CA MET A 51 -10.55 22.06 -16.50
C MET A 51 -10.36 21.72 -15.01
N MET A 52 -9.58 22.52 -14.27
CA MET A 52 -9.25 22.27 -12.86
C MET A 52 -9.02 23.59 -12.10
N SER A 53 -8.87 23.49 -10.77
CA SER A 53 -8.62 24.66 -9.93
C SER A 53 -7.25 25.29 -10.23
N ALA A 54 -7.09 26.57 -9.87
CA ALA A 54 -5.80 27.26 -10.02
C ALA A 54 -4.68 26.60 -9.22
N GLN A 55 -5.01 26.09 -8.03
CA GLN A 55 -4.06 25.40 -7.18
C GLN A 55 -3.55 24.12 -7.84
N ASP A 56 -4.46 23.27 -8.32
CA ASP A 56 -4.11 22.02 -9.01
C ASP A 56 -3.24 22.27 -10.25
N ALA A 57 -3.55 23.32 -11.02
CA ALA A 57 -2.79 23.70 -12.19
C ALA A 57 -1.36 24.15 -11.83
N ASP A 58 -1.20 24.97 -10.79
CA ASP A 58 0.09 25.46 -10.34
C ASP A 58 0.95 24.35 -9.72
N ASP A 59 0.33 23.41 -8.99
CA ASP A 59 1.00 22.22 -8.44
C ASP A 59 1.49 21.30 -9.56
N LEU A 60 0.66 21.06 -10.58
CA LEU A 60 1.04 20.26 -11.75
C LEU A 60 2.22 20.87 -12.51
N ILE A 61 2.19 22.19 -12.73
CA ILE A 61 3.27 22.93 -13.39
C ILE A 61 4.55 22.87 -12.54
N SER A 62 4.44 23.09 -11.23
CA SER A 62 5.57 23.07 -10.29
C SER A 62 6.24 21.70 -10.24
N HIS A 63 5.46 20.62 -10.16
CA HIS A 63 5.95 19.24 -10.19
C HIS A 63 6.69 18.92 -11.50
N ARG A 64 6.11 19.29 -12.64
CA ARG A 64 6.73 19.11 -13.96
C ARG A 64 8.05 19.88 -14.09
N LYS A 65 8.09 21.11 -13.58
CA LYS A 65 9.29 21.94 -13.54
C LYS A 65 10.37 21.32 -12.65
N ALA A 66 10.01 20.80 -11.47
CA ALA A 66 10.94 20.07 -10.59
C ALA A 66 11.54 18.83 -11.26
N LYS A 67 10.75 18.13 -12.09
CA LYS A 67 11.21 16.99 -12.91
C LYS A 67 11.97 17.40 -14.18
N LYS A 68 12.29 18.70 -14.36
CA LYS A 68 12.98 19.27 -15.52
C LYS A 68 12.28 18.99 -16.86
N MET A 69 10.95 18.81 -16.83
CA MET A 69 10.13 18.48 -17.98
C MET A 69 8.97 19.47 -18.08
N PRO A 70 9.21 20.70 -18.58
CA PRO A 70 8.19 21.73 -18.66
C PRO A 70 6.95 21.22 -19.41
N LEU A 71 5.78 21.60 -18.89
CA LEU A 71 4.51 21.13 -19.40
C LEU A 71 4.21 21.84 -20.74
N THR A 72 4.04 21.07 -21.80
CA THR A 72 3.58 21.57 -23.10
C THR A 72 2.06 21.44 -23.22
N ARG A 73 1.43 22.26 -24.05
CA ARG A 73 -0.03 22.23 -24.28
C ARG A 73 -0.54 20.84 -24.66
N ARG A 74 0.11 20.18 -25.63
CA ARG A 74 -0.24 18.80 -26.03
C ARG A 74 -0.17 17.81 -24.87
N ALA A 75 0.79 17.98 -23.96
CA ALA A 75 0.92 17.10 -22.81
C ALA A 75 -0.15 17.39 -21.74
N ALA A 76 -0.55 18.66 -21.57
CA ALA A 76 -1.67 19.03 -20.72
C ALA A 76 -2.99 18.45 -21.25
N GLU A 77 -3.24 18.54 -22.56
CA GLU A 77 -4.41 17.91 -23.22
C GLU A 77 -4.44 16.39 -22.99
N GLY A 78 -3.29 15.71 -23.07
CA GLY A 78 -3.17 14.29 -22.76
C GLY A 78 -3.55 13.98 -21.31
N LEU A 79 -3.01 14.74 -20.35
CA LEU A 79 -3.32 14.56 -18.93
C LEU A 79 -4.80 14.76 -18.63
N VAL A 80 -5.43 15.79 -19.21
CA VAL A 80 -6.87 16.04 -19.03
C VAL A 80 -7.71 14.85 -19.53
N LYS A 81 -7.33 14.23 -20.64
CA LYS A 81 -8.01 13.01 -21.14
C LYS A 81 -7.88 11.85 -20.15
N HIS A 82 -6.69 11.62 -19.62
CA HIS A 82 -6.45 10.55 -18.64
C HIS A 82 -7.15 10.83 -17.30
N PHE A 83 -7.23 12.08 -16.85
CA PHE A 83 -7.99 12.46 -15.65
C PHE A 83 -9.49 12.26 -15.83
N ALA A 84 -10.04 12.64 -17.00
CA ALA A 84 -11.45 12.38 -17.31
C ALA A 84 -11.75 10.87 -17.36
N ALA A 85 -10.84 10.07 -17.92
CA ALA A 85 -10.94 8.62 -17.94
C ALA A 85 -10.89 8.01 -16.53
N ALA A 86 -9.95 8.47 -15.69
CA ALA A 86 -9.84 8.01 -14.30
C ALA A 86 -11.05 8.39 -13.44
N ARG A 87 -11.63 9.58 -13.66
CA ARG A 87 -12.91 9.96 -13.03
C ARG A 87 -14.02 9.00 -13.41
N LYS A 88 -14.15 8.66 -14.70
CA LYS A 88 -15.18 7.75 -15.20
C LYS A 88 -15.01 6.31 -14.70
N MET A 89 -13.78 5.80 -14.66
CA MET A 89 -13.52 4.39 -14.32
C MET A 89 -13.39 4.15 -12.82
N PHE A 90 -12.77 5.07 -12.08
CA PHE A 90 -12.41 4.87 -10.67
C PHE A 90 -13.07 5.86 -9.72
N GLY A 91 -13.81 6.85 -10.23
CA GLY A 91 -14.41 7.91 -9.41
C GLY A 91 -13.38 8.88 -8.85
N TRP A 92 -12.16 8.93 -9.41
CA TRP A 92 -11.09 9.79 -8.89
C TRP A 92 -11.28 11.24 -9.32
N SER A 93 -11.04 12.16 -8.39
CA SER A 93 -10.98 13.59 -8.68
C SER A 93 -9.67 13.94 -9.37
N VAL A 94 -9.62 15.11 -10.03
CA VAL A 94 -8.38 15.63 -10.65
C VAL A 94 -7.29 15.80 -9.59
N THR A 95 -7.62 16.40 -8.45
CA THR A 95 -6.73 16.57 -7.30
C THR A 95 -6.14 15.24 -6.83
N THR A 96 -6.99 14.21 -6.66
CA THR A 96 -6.51 12.86 -6.28
C THR A 96 -5.53 12.28 -7.30
N CYS A 97 -5.75 12.52 -8.60
CA CYS A 97 -4.83 12.06 -9.64
C CYS A 97 -3.50 12.80 -9.58
N ILE A 98 -3.51 14.11 -9.33
CA ILE A 98 -2.30 14.95 -9.20
C ILE A 98 -1.51 14.57 -7.94
N ASP A 99 -2.19 14.40 -6.81
CA ASP A 99 -1.56 13.95 -5.55
C ASP A 99 -0.88 12.60 -5.74
N HIS A 100 -1.58 11.65 -6.36
CA HIS A 100 -1.03 10.32 -6.62
C HIS A 100 0.15 10.37 -7.59
N MET A 101 0.05 11.19 -8.65
CA MET A 101 1.15 11.38 -9.60
C MET A 101 2.38 12.00 -8.90
N THR A 102 2.15 12.95 -7.99
CA THR A 102 3.20 13.65 -7.22
C THR A 102 3.84 12.71 -6.21
N SER A 103 3.05 11.95 -5.45
CA SER A 103 3.53 11.01 -4.45
C SER A 103 4.35 9.88 -5.05
N GLN A 104 3.96 9.40 -6.25
CA GLN A 104 4.71 8.38 -6.99
C GLN A 104 5.88 8.97 -7.79
N GLY A 105 6.03 10.29 -7.82
CA GLY A 105 7.08 10.98 -8.56
C GLY A 105 6.97 10.79 -10.09
N TRP A 106 5.78 10.50 -10.59
CA TRP A 106 5.52 10.24 -12.00
C TRP A 106 5.53 11.53 -12.82
N ARG A 107 5.94 11.44 -14.09
CA ARG A 107 6.01 12.58 -15.02
C ARG A 107 4.71 12.83 -15.78
N GLY A 108 3.86 11.82 -15.82
CA GLY A 108 2.56 11.82 -16.47
C GLY A 108 1.61 10.91 -15.70
N PHE A 109 0.40 10.77 -16.21
CA PHE A 109 -0.64 9.98 -15.60
C PHE A 109 -1.38 9.20 -16.69
N ASP A 110 -1.66 7.94 -16.41
CA ASP A 110 -2.42 7.02 -17.26
C ASP A 110 -3.38 6.23 -16.36
N GLU A 111 -4.64 6.15 -16.77
CA GLU A 111 -5.69 5.42 -16.04
C GLU A 111 -5.36 3.94 -15.83
N ASN A 112 -4.61 3.32 -16.75
CA ASN A 112 -4.24 1.92 -16.66
C ASN A 112 -3.23 1.68 -15.54
N TRP A 113 -2.43 2.68 -15.18
CA TRP A 113 -1.47 2.56 -14.07
C TRP A 113 -2.21 2.47 -12.73
N VAL A 114 -3.35 3.15 -12.60
CA VAL A 114 -4.23 3.05 -11.43
C VAL A 114 -4.85 1.65 -11.35
N ALA A 115 -5.35 1.12 -12.47
CA ALA A 115 -5.87 -0.25 -12.53
C ALA A 115 -4.82 -1.28 -12.10
N ALA A 116 -3.62 -1.18 -12.68
CA ALA A 116 -2.51 -2.09 -12.39
C ALA A 116 -2.07 -1.99 -10.92
N SER A 117 -1.98 -0.78 -10.37
CA SER A 117 -1.63 -0.56 -8.96
C SER A 117 -2.66 -1.18 -8.02
N LYS A 118 -3.96 -1.05 -8.30
CA LYS A 118 -5.02 -1.68 -7.50
C LYS A 118 -4.96 -3.21 -7.59
N ALA A 119 -4.78 -3.75 -8.80
CA ALA A 119 -4.67 -5.19 -9.00
C ALA A 119 -3.47 -5.78 -8.24
N GLN A 120 -2.32 -5.10 -8.27
CA GLN A 120 -1.13 -5.52 -7.54
C GLN A 120 -1.32 -5.46 -6.02
N ALA A 121 -1.94 -4.39 -5.51
CA ALA A 121 -2.25 -4.27 -4.08
C ALA A 121 -3.20 -5.38 -3.60
N GLN A 122 -4.21 -5.74 -4.40
CA GLN A 122 -5.13 -6.85 -4.10
C GLN A 122 -4.42 -8.20 -4.14
N ALA A 123 -3.55 -8.44 -5.12
CA ALA A 123 -2.77 -9.67 -5.21
C ALA A 123 -1.81 -9.83 -4.01
N ALA A 124 -1.17 -8.73 -3.58
CA ALA A 124 -0.32 -8.73 -2.39
C ALA A 124 -1.12 -9.02 -1.11
N ALA A 125 -2.29 -8.38 -0.94
CA ALA A 125 -3.18 -8.63 0.19
C ALA A 125 -3.71 -10.07 0.20
N ALA A 126 -4.05 -10.64 -0.96
CA ALA A 126 -4.46 -12.04 -1.08
C ALA A 126 -3.33 -12.99 -0.70
N LYS A 127 -2.10 -12.73 -1.15
CA LYS A 127 -0.92 -13.52 -0.78
C LYS A 127 -0.61 -13.44 0.72
N ALA A 128 -0.76 -12.26 1.33
CA ALA A 128 -0.60 -12.09 2.77
C ALA A 128 -1.63 -12.93 3.56
N LYS A 129 -2.91 -12.89 3.17
CA LYS A 129 -3.96 -13.73 3.79
C LYS A 129 -3.69 -15.23 3.62
N GLN A 130 -3.18 -15.65 2.46
CA GLN A 130 -2.81 -17.05 2.24
C GLN A 130 -1.63 -17.49 3.12
N ALA A 131 -0.66 -16.62 3.36
CA ALA A 131 0.46 -16.90 4.27
C ALA A 131 -0.01 -17.02 5.74
N GLU A 132 -0.94 -16.16 6.18
CA GLU A 132 -1.53 -16.24 7.52
C GLU A 132 -2.33 -17.52 7.72
N HIS A 133 -3.14 -17.91 6.72
CA HIS A 133 -3.90 -19.14 6.77
C HIS A 133 -2.95 -20.36 6.75
N GLY A 134 -1.95 -20.37 5.85
CA GLY A 134 -0.89 -21.37 5.71
C GLY A 134 -0.07 -21.62 6.98
N GLY A 135 0.25 -20.56 7.72
CA GLY A 135 1.03 -20.65 8.96
C GLY A 135 0.31 -21.38 10.10
N LYS A 136 -1.03 -21.32 10.15
CA LYS A 136 -1.83 -22.02 11.19
C LYS A 136 -1.70 -23.54 11.09
N TYR A 137 -1.66 -24.10 9.88
CA TYR A 137 -1.57 -25.54 9.68
C TYR A 137 -0.19 -26.11 9.99
N MET A 138 0.86 -25.32 9.76
CA MET A 138 2.22 -25.77 10.04
C MET A 138 2.56 -25.66 11.54
N ARG A 139 2.05 -24.64 12.24
CA ARG A 139 2.32 -24.46 13.68
C ARG A 139 1.58 -25.49 14.55
N GLY A 140 0.35 -25.88 14.20
CA GLY A 140 -0.40 -26.91 14.91
C GLY A 140 0.14 -28.33 14.72
N ARG A 141 0.67 -28.65 13.54
CA ARG A 141 1.22 -29.99 13.25
C ARG A 141 2.56 -30.23 13.95
N ALA A 142 3.40 -29.20 14.08
CA ALA A 142 4.66 -29.28 14.82
C ALA A 142 4.46 -29.40 16.33
N SER A 143 3.46 -28.71 16.90
CA SER A 143 3.15 -28.83 18.34
C SER A 143 2.57 -30.20 18.69
N ASP A 144 1.70 -30.77 17.85
CA ASP A 144 1.14 -32.11 18.06
C ASP A 144 2.23 -33.20 17.98
N ALA A 145 3.14 -33.08 17.01
CA ALA A 145 4.28 -33.98 16.90
C ALA A 145 5.23 -33.91 18.11
N ALA A 146 5.54 -32.71 18.60
CA ALA A 146 6.35 -32.52 19.80
C ALA A 146 5.65 -33.07 21.05
N ALA A 147 4.34 -32.84 21.20
CA ALA A 147 3.56 -33.37 22.32
C ALA A 147 3.56 -34.90 22.35
N ARG A 148 3.44 -35.55 21.18
CA ARG A 148 3.52 -37.02 21.08
C ARG A 148 4.88 -37.58 21.47
N LEU A 149 5.97 -36.84 21.21
CA LEU A 149 7.32 -37.28 21.57
C LEU A 149 7.52 -37.23 23.09
N ILE A 150 7.10 -36.13 23.73
CA ILE A 150 7.15 -35.95 25.19
C ILE A 150 6.30 -37.01 25.91
N GLN A 151 5.09 -37.29 25.40
CA GLN A 151 4.24 -38.35 25.96
C GLN A 151 4.91 -39.73 25.87
N ARG A 152 5.55 -40.04 24.74
CA ARG A 152 6.24 -41.31 24.53
C ARG A 152 7.48 -41.48 25.42
N GLU A 153 8.18 -40.39 25.72
CA GLU A 153 9.29 -40.40 26.69
C GLU A 153 8.77 -40.63 28.12
N ALA A 154 7.65 -40.01 28.50
CA ALA A 154 7.01 -40.24 29.79
C ALA A 154 6.54 -41.71 29.95
N ASP A 155 5.92 -42.29 28.92
CA ASP A 155 5.47 -43.70 28.92
C ASP A 155 6.64 -44.70 28.92
N ASN A 156 7.79 -44.35 28.33
CA ASN A 156 8.98 -45.20 28.33
C ASN A 156 9.80 -45.10 29.62
N GLY A 157 9.72 -43.99 30.36
CA GLY A 157 10.46 -43.78 31.61
C GLY A 157 10.09 -44.76 32.72
N ASP A 158 8.88 -45.33 32.69
CA ASP A 158 8.40 -46.31 33.68
C ASP A 158 8.89 -47.74 33.38
N ARG A 159 9.41 -48.01 32.17
CA ARG A 159 9.85 -49.34 31.73
C ARG A 159 11.33 -49.64 31.95
N SER A 160 12.12 -48.66 32.38
CA SER A 160 13.58 -48.81 32.55
C SER A 160 14.00 -49.23 33.97
N ALA A 161 13.06 -49.39 34.91
CA ALA A 161 13.39 -49.82 36.27
C ALA A 161 13.63 -51.33 36.44
N GLU A 162 13.34 -52.17 35.43
CA GLU A 162 13.41 -53.64 35.59
C GLU A 162 14.62 -54.32 34.93
N THR A 163 15.48 -53.59 34.21
CA THR A 163 16.54 -54.23 33.39
C THR A 163 17.96 -54.22 34.00
N GLU A 164 18.14 -53.81 35.25
CA GLU A 164 19.48 -53.72 35.88
C GLU A 164 19.63 -54.64 37.11
N CYS A 165 19.38 -55.94 36.93
CA CYS A 165 19.72 -56.98 37.92
C CYS A 165 20.45 -58.17 37.27
N HIS A 166 21.44 -57.92 36.41
CA HIS A 166 22.39 -58.99 36.04
C HIS A 166 23.79 -58.42 35.77
N ARG A 167 24.52 -58.12 36.85
CA ARG A 167 25.98 -57.99 36.78
C ARG A 167 26.58 -59.41 36.76
N PRO A 168 27.21 -59.86 35.66
CA PRO A 168 27.98 -61.09 35.68
C PRO A 168 29.16 -60.93 36.64
N TYR A 169 29.35 -61.92 37.51
CA TYR A 169 30.46 -61.99 38.46
C TYR A 169 31.82 -61.85 37.75
N PRO A 170 32.78 -61.07 38.28
CA PRO A 170 34.13 -61.08 37.76
C PRO A 170 34.78 -62.44 38.06
N GLN A 171 35.20 -63.16 37.01
CA GLN A 171 36.00 -64.37 37.16
C GLN A 171 37.32 -64.02 37.85
N ARG A 172 37.57 -64.70 38.97
CA ARG A 172 38.79 -64.62 39.76
C ARG A 172 39.94 -65.19 38.92
N LEU A 173 40.91 -64.36 38.57
CA LEU A 173 42.16 -64.83 37.95
C LEU A 173 42.95 -65.67 38.97
N PRO A 174 43.44 -66.87 38.62
CA PRO A 174 44.30 -67.64 39.49
C PRO A 174 45.66 -66.96 39.62
N SER A 175 46.06 -66.73 40.86
CA SER A 175 47.33 -66.11 41.23
C SER A 175 48.49 -67.07 40.97
N ASP A 176 49.55 -66.52 40.38
CA ASP A 176 50.90 -67.07 40.32
C ASP A 176 51.31 -67.75 41.63
N ARG A 177 51.82 -68.97 41.52
CA ARG A 177 52.67 -69.56 42.54
C ARG A 177 53.88 -70.20 41.85
N GLY A 178 54.92 -69.38 41.66
CA GLY A 178 56.26 -69.88 41.45
C GLY A 178 56.85 -70.38 42.76
N TYR A 179 57.49 -71.54 42.73
CA TYR A 179 58.93 -71.77 42.97
C TYR A 179 59.25 -73.24 42.67
#